data_AF-A0A3M1JM35-F1
#
_entry.id   AF-A0A3M1JM35-F1
#
_cell.length_a   1.000
_cell.length_b   1.000
_cell.length_c   1.000
_cell.angle_alpha   90.00
_cell.angle_beta   90.00
_cell.angle_gamma   90.00
#
_symmetry.space_group_name_H-M   'P 1'
#
loop_
_entity.id
_entity.type
_entity.pdbx_description
1 polymer ?
#
loop_
_entity_poly.entity_id
_entity_poly.type
_entity_poly.pdbx_seq_one_letter_code
_entity_poly.pdbx_strand_id
1 'polypeptide(L)'
;QHPELDRVNPSCVNTLRICTLRQGGDVKIYHVALRMGHGRTVTDNLSIGGLIAGVDPETGRVDATAKLQAGAAFTHHPTTGAEFASVIIPHFAESIDLAISAHRRLGLLHSIGWDICVQEDGPTLIEGNHNWGEQIPQGTRYPAMRETYVNSIREFVAAARASKAGTAGA
;
A
#
# COMPACT_ATOMS: atom_id res chain seq x y z
N GLN A 1 -9.13 -14.00 6.97
CA GLN A 1 -7.81 -13.61 6.43
C GLN A 1 -6.93 -14.84 6.42
N HIS A 2 -5.76 -14.80 5.79
CA HIS A 2 -4.83 -15.93 5.72
C HIS A 2 -4.17 -16.22 7.10
N PRO A 3 -3.93 -17.49 7.49
CA PRO A 3 -3.34 -17.86 8.79
C PRO A 3 -2.02 -17.16 9.12
N GLU A 4 -1.14 -16.95 8.13
CA GLU A 4 0.11 -16.17 8.33
C GLU A 4 -0.14 -14.72 8.79
N LEU A 5 -1.23 -14.09 8.36
CA LEU A 5 -1.62 -12.75 8.85
C LEU A 5 -2.37 -12.82 10.19
N ASP A 6 -3.12 -13.89 10.46
CA ASP A 6 -3.70 -14.14 11.79
C ASP A 6 -2.62 -14.28 12.87
N ARG A 7 -1.46 -14.88 12.53
CA ARG A 7 -0.31 -14.95 13.44
C ARG A 7 0.22 -13.56 13.81
N VAL A 8 0.13 -12.60 12.90
CA VAL A 8 0.52 -11.21 13.15
C VAL A 8 -0.51 -10.53 14.05
N ASN A 9 -1.78 -10.53 13.64
CA ASN A 9 -2.86 -9.97 14.44
C ASN A 9 -4.21 -10.62 14.08
N PRO A 10 -4.80 -11.45 14.95
CA PRO A 10 -6.08 -12.11 14.68
C PRO A 10 -7.29 -11.27 15.11
N SER A 11 -7.10 -10.17 15.85
CA SER A 11 -8.23 -9.42 16.43
C SER A 11 -8.93 -8.49 15.45
N CYS A 12 -8.29 -8.17 14.32
CA CYS A 12 -8.89 -7.46 13.21
C CYS A 12 -8.16 -7.81 11.91
N VAL A 13 -8.77 -7.48 10.77
CA VAL A 13 -8.18 -7.74 9.45
C VAL A 13 -6.90 -6.92 9.29
N ASN A 14 -5.83 -7.58 8.89
CA ASN A 14 -4.62 -6.94 8.40
C ASN A 14 -4.78 -6.67 6.91
N THR A 15 -4.45 -5.46 6.47
CA THR A 15 -4.57 -5.09 5.05
C THR A 15 -3.23 -4.71 4.45
N LEU A 16 -3.08 -4.96 3.16
CA LEU A 16 -2.04 -4.36 2.35
C LEU A 16 -2.54 -3.01 1.85
N ARG A 17 -1.81 -1.94 2.15
CA ARG A 17 -1.92 -0.65 1.45
C ARG A 17 -1.01 -0.72 0.24
N ILE A 18 -1.58 -0.99 -0.93
CA ILE A 18 -0.86 -0.99 -2.21
C ILE A 18 -1.17 0.31 -2.94
N CYS A 19 -0.21 1.23 -2.94
CA CYS A 19 -0.30 2.47 -3.70
C CYS A 19 0.15 2.23 -5.13
N THR A 20 -0.66 2.69 -6.08
CA THR A 20 -0.41 2.59 -7.52
C THR A 20 -0.40 3.97 -8.16
N LEU A 21 0.40 4.14 -9.20
CA LEU A 21 0.53 5.37 -9.98
C LEU A 21 0.39 5.07 -11.47
N ARG A 22 -0.20 6.01 -12.22
CA ARG A 22 -0.14 6.02 -13.67
C ARG A 22 1.15 6.72 -14.13
N GLN A 23 2.00 6.00 -14.84
CA GLN A 23 3.27 6.49 -15.37
C GLN A 23 3.51 5.93 -16.78
N GLY A 24 3.86 6.79 -17.74
CA GLY A 24 4.09 6.36 -19.12
C GLY A 24 2.91 5.64 -19.80
N GLY A 25 1.67 5.92 -19.39
CA GLY A 25 0.45 5.29 -19.92
C GLY A 25 0.07 3.96 -19.25
N ASP A 26 0.91 3.41 -18.38
CA ASP A 26 0.63 2.18 -17.62
C ASP A 26 0.44 2.45 -16.13
N VAL A 27 -0.07 1.46 -15.40
CA VAL A 27 -0.20 1.46 -13.94
C VAL A 27 0.99 0.72 -13.34
N LYS A 28 1.66 1.36 -12.37
CA LYS A 28 2.80 0.78 -11.64
C LYS A 28 2.56 0.82 -10.14
N ILE A 29 3.22 -0.09 -9.43
CA ILE A 29 3.29 -0.05 -7.96
C ILE A 29 4.21 1.09 -7.53
N TYR A 30 3.68 1.94 -6.65
CA TYR A 30 4.42 3.01 -6.01
C TYR A 30 4.88 2.63 -4.61
N HIS A 31 4.06 1.91 -3.86
CA HIS A 31 4.39 1.57 -2.49
C HIS A 31 3.53 0.42 -2.01
N VAL A 32 4.08 -0.40 -1.12
CA VAL A 32 3.32 -1.42 -0.41
C VAL A 32 3.67 -1.37 1.06
N ALA A 33 2.65 -1.39 1.91
CA ALA A 33 2.79 -1.51 3.35
C ALA A 33 1.74 -2.48 3.90
N LEU A 34 2.15 -3.24 4.92
CA LEU A 34 1.24 -4.01 5.75
C LEU A 34 0.71 -3.08 6.85
N ARG A 35 -0.62 -3.01 6.97
CA ARG A 35 -1.34 -2.35 8.05
C ARG A 35 -1.89 -3.39 9.00
N MET A 36 -1.73 -3.11 10.30
CA MET A 36 -2.13 -4.04 11.37
C MET A 36 -2.77 -3.25 12.52
N GLY A 37 -3.78 -3.82 13.16
CA GLY A 37 -4.18 -3.37 14.49
C GLY A 37 -3.15 -3.78 15.52
N HIS A 38 -3.27 -3.31 16.77
CA HIS A 38 -2.41 -3.77 17.87
C HIS A 38 -3.23 -4.20 19.10
N GLY A 39 -4.45 -4.68 18.89
CA GLY A 39 -5.34 -5.17 19.95
C GLY A 39 -5.95 -4.11 20.87
N ARG A 40 -5.60 -2.83 20.71
CA ARG A 40 -6.29 -1.70 21.38
C ARG A 40 -7.17 -0.88 20.44
N THR A 41 -7.10 -1.18 19.14
CA THR A 41 -7.89 -0.56 18.08
C THR A 41 -8.75 -1.64 17.42
N VAL A 42 -9.96 -1.26 16.99
CA VAL A 42 -10.88 -2.18 16.28
C VAL A 42 -10.53 -2.33 14.80
N THR A 43 -9.67 -1.46 14.26
CA THR A 43 -9.18 -1.54 12.88
C THR A 43 -7.66 -1.40 12.81
N ASP A 44 -7.11 -1.69 11.64
CA ASP A 44 -5.69 -1.56 11.29
C ASP A 44 -5.32 -0.17 10.72
N ASN A 45 -6.26 0.79 10.78
CA ASN A 45 -6.04 2.10 10.21
C ASN A 45 -5.04 2.92 11.05
N LEU A 46 -3.98 3.38 10.39
CA LEU A 46 -2.90 4.14 11.01
C LEU A 46 -3.42 5.38 11.77
N SER A 47 -4.41 6.09 11.22
CA SER A 47 -4.90 7.37 11.78
C SER A 47 -5.59 7.22 13.13
N ILE A 48 -6.02 6.01 13.49
CA ILE A 48 -6.66 5.71 14.78
C ILE A 48 -5.79 4.83 15.67
N GLY A 49 -4.49 4.70 15.34
CA GLY A 49 -3.51 3.99 16.15
C GLY A 49 -2.98 2.69 15.56
N GLY A 50 -3.34 2.31 14.32
CA GLY A 50 -2.77 1.13 13.67
C GLY A 50 -1.24 1.18 13.49
N LEU A 51 -0.64 0.01 13.28
CA LEU A 51 0.77 -0.17 12.92
C LEU A 51 0.92 -0.26 11.41
N ILE A 52 2.04 0.27 10.90
CA ILE A 52 2.46 0.11 9.50
C ILE A 52 3.86 -0.50 9.42
N ALA A 53 4.05 -1.48 8.56
CA ALA A 53 5.37 -1.98 8.18
C ALA A 53 5.50 -1.90 6.66
N GLY A 54 6.65 -1.45 6.15
CA GLY A 54 6.90 -1.49 4.71
C GLY A 54 6.93 -2.93 4.23
N VAL A 55 6.51 -3.15 2.98
CA VAL A 55 6.68 -4.45 2.32
C VAL A 55 7.57 -4.26 1.11
N ASP A 56 8.53 -5.17 0.96
CA ASP A 56 9.38 -5.23 -0.19
C ASP A 56 8.56 -5.59 -1.45
N PRO A 57 8.52 -4.71 -2.47
CA PRO A 57 7.64 -4.88 -3.62
C PRO A 57 8.05 -6.04 -4.55
N GLU A 58 9.29 -6.53 -4.44
CA GLU A 58 9.79 -7.63 -5.27
C GLU A 58 9.61 -8.99 -4.59
N THR A 59 9.71 -9.02 -3.26
CA THR A 59 9.76 -10.27 -2.50
C THR A 59 8.54 -10.51 -1.60
N GLY A 60 7.71 -9.50 -1.38
CA GLY A 60 6.59 -9.58 -0.44
C GLY A 60 7.03 -9.70 1.03
N ARG A 61 8.31 -9.49 1.33
CA ARG A 61 8.85 -9.54 2.70
C ARG A 61 8.51 -8.28 3.46
N VAL A 62 8.03 -8.42 4.69
CA VAL A 62 7.76 -7.30 5.57
C VAL A 62 9.09 -6.79 6.14
N ASP A 63 9.22 -5.46 6.24
CA ASP A 63 10.36 -4.84 6.90
C ASP A 63 10.47 -5.32 8.36
N ALA A 64 11.69 -5.42 8.88
CA ALA A 64 11.96 -5.86 10.25
C ALA A 64 11.38 -4.94 11.35
N THR A 65 10.71 -3.85 10.98
CA THR A 65 10.18 -2.87 11.92
C THR A 65 8.84 -2.33 11.44
N ALA A 66 7.84 -2.36 12.32
CA ALA A 66 6.57 -1.65 12.16
C ALA A 66 6.56 -0.38 13.00
N LYS A 67 5.76 0.61 12.60
CA LYS A 67 5.68 1.91 13.26
C LYS A 67 4.25 2.35 13.52
N LEU A 68 4.05 3.07 14.61
CA LEU A 68 2.86 3.88 14.85
C LEU A 68 2.98 5.23 14.13
N GLN A 69 1.86 5.92 13.96
CA GLN A 69 1.85 7.28 13.41
C GLN A 69 2.71 8.26 14.24
N ALA A 70 2.74 8.07 15.56
CA ALA A 70 3.56 8.85 16.48
C ALA A 70 5.09 8.58 16.35
N GLY A 71 5.50 7.66 15.48
CA GLY A 71 6.91 7.35 15.18
C GLY A 71 7.52 6.24 16.04
N ALA A 72 6.82 5.75 17.06
CA ALA A 72 7.27 4.60 17.85
C ALA A 72 7.41 3.37 16.95
N ALA A 73 8.52 2.64 17.10
CA ALA A 73 8.95 1.57 16.22
C ALA A 73 9.10 0.25 17.00
N PHE A 74 8.73 -0.86 16.36
CA PHE A 74 8.66 -2.18 16.97
C PHE A 74 9.23 -3.23 16.03
N THR A 75 10.04 -4.16 16.55
CA THR A 75 10.52 -5.33 15.80
C THR A 75 9.56 -6.52 15.91
N HIS A 76 8.69 -6.50 16.92
CA HIS A 76 7.66 -7.51 17.15
C HIS A 76 6.31 -6.83 17.33
N HIS A 77 5.24 -7.49 16.92
CA HIS A 77 3.90 -7.01 17.15
C HIS A 77 3.62 -6.92 18.67
N PRO A 78 3.23 -5.74 19.20
CA PRO A 78 3.23 -5.48 20.64
C PRO A 78 2.20 -6.29 21.43
N THR A 79 1.25 -6.95 20.75
CA THR A 79 0.18 -7.72 21.39
C THR A 79 0.33 -9.22 21.18
N THR A 80 0.77 -9.67 20.00
CA THR A 80 0.92 -11.10 19.68
C THR A 80 2.36 -11.59 19.80
N GLY A 81 3.34 -10.69 19.83
CA GLY A 81 4.76 -11.03 19.83
C GLY A 81 5.28 -11.53 18.48
N ALA A 82 4.52 -11.44 17.39
CA ALA A 82 4.97 -11.87 16.07
C ALA A 82 6.16 -11.02 15.58
N GLU A 83 7.25 -11.66 15.16
CA GLU A 83 8.44 -10.98 14.63
C GLU A 83 8.23 -10.52 13.18
N PHE A 84 8.30 -9.22 12.91
CA PHE A 84 8.01 -8.68 11.57
C PHE A 84 9.00 -9.16 10.50
N ALA A 85 10.28 -9.33 10.86
CA ALA A 85 11.32 -9.80 9.94
C ALA A 85 11.06 -11.21 9.39
N SER A 86 10.22 -11.99 10.08
CA SER A 86 9.84 -13.35 9.67
C SER A 86 8.62 -13.39 8.74
N VAL A 87 7.91 -12.26 8.57
CA VAL A 87 6.64 -12.22 7.84
C VAL A 87 6.88 -12.07 6.33
N ILE A 88 6.25 -12.96 5.58
CA ILE A 88 6.14 -12.89 4.12
C ILE A 88 4.65 -12.84 3.79
N ILE A 89 4.25 -11.90 2.95
CA ILE A 89 2.85 -11.75 2.58
C ILE A 89 2.43 -12.93 1.69
N PRO A 90 1.40 -13.71 2.09
CA PRO A 90 0.83 -14.75 1.24
C PRO A 90 0.13 -14.12 0.02
N HIS A 91 0.05 -14.85 -1.10
CA HIS A 91 -0.61 -14.39 -2.34
C HIS A 91 -0.20 -12.97 -2.77
N PHE A 92 1.09 -12.64 -2.58
CA PHE A 92 1.57 -11.27 -2.76
C PHE A 92 1.51 -10.83 -4.22
N ALA A 93 1.96 -11.68 -5.14
CA ALA A 93 1.93 -11.37 -6.58
C ALA A 93 0.48 -11.15 -7.07
N GLU A 94 -0.44 -11.99 -6.61
CA GLU A 94 -1.87 -11.88 -6.89
C GLU A 94 -2.45 -10.58 -6.33
N SER A 95 -1.98 -10.14 -5.15
CA SER A 95 -2.41 -8.88 -4.54
C SER A 95 -1.95 -7.67 -5.36
N ILE A 96 -0.73 -7.72 -5.88
CA ILE A 96 -0.17 -6.70 -6.78
C ILE A 96 -0.96 -6.66 -8.10
N ASP A 97 -1.21 -7.82 -8.70
CA ASP A 97 -1.98 -7.94 -9.94
C ASP A 97 -3.42 -7.45 -9.78
N LEU A 98 -4.05 -7.74 -8.64
CA LEU A 98 -5.39 -7.25 -8.30
C LEU A 98 -5.42 -5.72 -8.24
N ALA A 99 -4.46 -5.09 -7.55
CA ALA A 99 -4.37 -3.63 -7.44
C ALA A 99 -4.14 -2.95 -8.80
N ILE A 100 -3.22 -3.49 -9.60
CA ILE A 100 -2.93 -2.97 -10.95
C ILE A 100 -4.15 -3.11 -11.86
N SER A 101 -4.79 -4.29 -11.85
CA SER A 101 -5.97 -4.56 -12.67
C SER A 101 -7.16 -3.69 -12.27
N ALA A 102 -7.37 -3.47 -10.97
CA ALA A 102 -8.40 -2.57 -10.46
C ALA A 102 -8.16 -1.13 -10.92
N HIS A 103 -6.93 -0.62 -10.82
CA HIS A 103 -6.60 0.74 -11.27
C HIS A 103 -6.72 0.88 -12.78
N ARG A 104 -6.32 -0.11 -13.58
CA ARG A 104 -6.50 -0.06 -15.05
C ARG A 104 -7.97 0.08 -15.47
N ARG A 105 -8.92 -0.41 -14.67
CA ARG A 105 -10.36 -0.27 -14.91
C ARG A 105 -10.90 1.12 -14.55
N LEU A 106 -10.19 1.87 -13.70
CA LEU A 106 -10.53 3.25 -13.36
C LEU A 106 -9.84 4.20 -14.34
N GLY A 107 -10.59 5.19 -14.83
CA GLY A 107 -10.15 6.08 -15.91
C GLY A 107 -8.93 6.96 -15.56
N LEU A 108 -9.15 8.27 -15.41
CA LEU A 108 -8.06 9.26 -15.36
C LEU A 108 -7.43 9.47 -13.98
N LEU A 109 -7.73 8.62 -12.99
CA LEU A 109 -7.09 8.72 -11.70
C LEU A 109 -5.59 8.48 -11.87
N HIS A 110 -4.78 9.41 -11.33
CA HIS A 110 -3.33 9.33 -11.41
C HIS A 110 -2.77 8.37 -10.38
N SER A 111 -3.34 8.35 -9.18
CA SER A 111 -2.86 7.55 -8.06
C SER A 111 -4.01 7.03 -7.22
N ILE A 112 -3.88 5.81 -6.71
CA ILE A 112 -4.86 5.17 -5.83
C ILE A 112 -4.12 4.29 -4.83
N GLY A 113 -4.50 4.36 -3.55
CA GLY A 113 -4.10 3.40 -2.53
C GLY A 113 -5.18 2.37 -2.30
N TRP A 114 -4.87 1.13 -2.61
CA TRP A 114 -5.78 0.00 -2.47
C TRP A 114 -5.58 -0.66 -1.11
N ASP A 115 -6.68 -0.90 -0.41
CA ASP A 115 -6.68 -1.76 0.76
C ASP A 115 -7.10 -3.17 0.33
N ILE A 116 -6.19 -4.11 0.48
CA ILE A 116 -6.38 -5.51 0.10
C ILE A 116 -6.28 -6.38 1.33
N CYS A 117 -7.31 -7.19 1.57
CA CYS A 117 -7.27 -8.29 2.53
C CYS A 117 -6.74 -9.53 1.81
N VAL A 118 -5.76 -10.22 2.42
CA VAL A 118 -5.33 -11.52 1.91
C VAL A 118 -6.07 -12.63 2.66
N GLN A 119 -6.82 -13.44 1.91
CA GLN A 119 -7.54 -14.61 2.41
C GLN A 119 -6.77 -15.91 2.12
N GLU A 120 -7.27 -17.05 2.58
CA GLU A 120 -6.65 -18.36 2.33
C GLU A 120 -6.62 -18.70 0.84
N ASP A 121 -7.67 -18.36 0.10
CA ASP A 121 -7.88 -18.65 -1.32
C ASP A 121 -7.43 -17.54 -2.27
N GLY A 122 -7.01 -16.38 -1.73
CA GLY A 122 -6.45 -15.27 -2.52
C GLY A 122 -6.76 -13.89 -1.96
N PRO A 123 -6.34 -12.83 -2.68
CA PRO A 123 -6.58 -11.46 -2.25
C PRO A 123 -8.01 -10.99 -2.56
N THR A 124 -8.54 -10.13 -1.70
CA THR A 124 -9.82 -9.44 -1.88
C THR A 124 -9.63 -7.95 -1.72
N LEU A 125 -10.16 -7.19 -2.68
CA LEU A 125 -10.15 -5.74 -2.64
C LEU A 125 -11.23 -5.23 -1.68
N ILE A 126 -10.84 -4.43 -0.68
CA ILE A 126 -11.77 -3.81 0.27
C ILE A 126 -12.18 -2.43 -0.25
N GLU A 127 -11.21 -1.54 -0.49
CA GLU A 127 -11.47 -0.16 -0.90
C GLU A 127 -10.33 0.43 -1.73
N GLY A 128 -10.66 1.46 -2.52
CA GLY A 128 -9.71 2.29 -3.25
C GLY A 128 -9.73 3.73 -2.74
N ASN A 129 -8.60 4.21 -2.24
CA ASN A 129 -8.44 5.51 -1.63
C ASN A 129 -7.76 6.50 -2.58
N HIS A 130 -8.45 7.60 -2.90
CA HIS A 130 -7.85 8.73 -3.63
C HIS A 130 -6.91 9.55 -2.73
N ASN A 131 -7.22 9.65 -1.43
CA ASN A 131 -6.34 10.17 -0.39
C ASN A 131 -5.75 9.00 0.40
N TRP A 132 -4.70 8.40 -0.15
CA TRP A 132 -4.16 7.14 0.34
C TRP A 132 -3.12 7.30 1.46
N GLY A 133 -3.01 8.48 2.07
CA GLY A 133 -2.19 8.69 3.26
C GLY A 133 -0.69 8.60 3.00
N GLU A 134 -0.13 9.66 2.43
CA GLU A 134 1.29 9.83 2.10
C GLU A 134 2.25 9.65 3.27
N GLN A 135 1.75 9.79 4.51
CA GLN A 135 2.51 9.47 5.72
C GLN A 135 2.97 8.01 5.78
N ILE A 136 2.25 7.08 5.11
CA ILE A 136 2.59 5.65 5.12
C ILE A 136 3.90 5.38 4.35
N PRO A 137 4.03 5.76 3.05
CA PRO A 137 5.32 5.62 2.37
C PRO A 137 6.40 6.49 3.00
N GLN A 138 6.07 7.68 3.51
CA GLN A 138 7.03 8.55 4.22
C GLN A 138 7.62 7.88 5.46
N GLY A 139 6.79 7.17 6.23
CA GLY A 139 7.19 6.50 7.47
C GLY A 139 7.94 5.18 7.28
N THR A 140 7.90 4.59 6.08
CA THR A 140 8.47 3.27 5.79
C THR A 140 9.68 3.35 4.85
N ARG A 141 9.45 3.32 3.52
CA ARG A 141 10.50 3.16 2.48
C ARG A 141 10.72 4.43 1.61
N TYR A 142 10.38 5.62 2.10
CA TYR A 142 10.37 6.88 1.33
C TYR A 142 11.63 7.24 0.53
N PRO A 143 12.87 7.09 1.05
CA PRO A 143 14.06 7.53 0.32
C PRO A 143 14.23 6.85 -1.04
N ALA A 144 13.79 5.58 -1.16
CA ALA A 144 13.83 4.83 -2.41
C ALA A 144 12.74 5.25 -3.41
N MET A 145 11.65 5.88 -2.95
CA MET A 145 10.45 6.10 -3.76
C MET A 145 10.20 7.57 -4.14
N ARG A 146 10.94 8.52 -3.57
CA ARG A 146 10.75 9.96 -3.81
C ARG A 146 10.86 10.33 -5.28
N GLU A 147 11.89 9.83 -5.96
CA GLU A 147 12.14 10.15 -7.37
C GLU A 147 11.03 9.61 -8.28
N THR A 148 10.62 8.35 -8.05
CA THR A 148 9.49 7.71 -8.75
C THR A 148 8.22 8.53 -8.63
N TYR A 149 7.88 9.02 -7.44
CA TYR A 149 6.69 9.84 -7.23
C TYR A 149 6.77 11.16 -8.00
N VAL A 150 7.86 11.90 -7.82
CA VAL A 150 8.05 13.22 -8.45
C VAL A 150 8.02 13.10 -9.98
N ASN A 151 8.69 12.09 -10.54
CA ASN A 151 8.72 11.86 -11.98
C ASN A 151 7.32 11.49 -12.51
N SER A 152 6.57 10.64 -11.79
CA SER A 152 5.19 10.31 -12.18
C SER A 152 4.27 11.53 -12.26
N ILE A 153 4.43 12.51 -11.34
CA ILE A 153 3.64 13.74 -11.36
C ILE A 153 4.05 14.62 -12.54
N ARG A 154 5.36 14.78 -12.77
CA ARG A 154 5.87 15.59 -13.89
C ARG A 154 5.35 15.07 -15.22
N GLU A 155 5.41 13.76 -15.44
CA GLU A 155 4.87 13.10 -16.63
C GLU A 155 3.35 13.31 -16.77
N PHE A 156 2.60 13.13 -15.69
CA PHE A 156 1.15 13.32 -15.69
C PHE A 156 0.76 14.76 -16.06
N VAL A 157 1.42 15.76 -15.46
CA VAL A 157 1.17 17.18 -15.78
C VAL A 157 1.52 17.50 -17.23
N ALA A 158 2.62 16.95 -17.75
CA ALA A 158 3.00 17.13 -19.15
C ALA A 158 1.96 16.52 -20.11
N ALA A 159 1.49 15.30 -19.83
CA ALA A 159 0.46 14.62 -20.62
C ALA A 159 -0.88 15.39 -20.61
N ALA A 160 -1.30 15.88 -19.44
CA ALA A 160 -2.52 16.67 -19.30
C ALA A 160 -2.47 17.99 -20.09
N ARG A 161 -1.30 18.65 -20.14
CA ARG A 161 -1.07 19.85 -20.97
C ARG A 161 -1.15 19.54 -22.46
N ALA A 162 -0.55 18.44 -22.90
CA ALA A 162 -0.59 18.02 -24.31
C ALA A 162 -2.02 17.69 -24.78
N SER A 163 -2.81 17.01 -23.94
CA SER A 163 -4.21 16.71 -24.26
C SER A 163 -5.07 17.97 -24.43
N LYS A 164 -4.90 18.98 -23.57
CA LYS A 164 -5.62 20.27 -23.69
C LYS A 164 -5.26 21.04 -24.96
N ALA A 165 -4.00 20.99 -25.40
CA ALA A 165 -3.56 21.65 -26.62
C ALA A 165 -4.16 21.01 -27.88
N GLY A 166 -4.35 19.68 -27.89
CA GLY A 166 -4.96 18.96 -29.01
C GLY A 166 -6.47 19.22 -29.17
N THR A 167 -7.19 19.49 -28.08
CA THR A 167 -8.64 19.79 -28.11
C THR A 167 -8.98 21.23 -28.48
N ALA A 168 -8.01 22.16 -28.43
CA ALA A 168 -8.25 23.57 -28.77
C ALA A 168 -8.03 23.90 -30.26
N GLY A 169 -7.60 22.92 -31.06
CA GLY A 169 -7.32 23.06 -32.50
C GLY A 169 -8.23 22.25 -33.42
N ALA A 170 -9.32 21.68 -32.91
CA ALA A 170 -10.38 20.98 -33.64
C ALA A 170 -11.70 21.72 -33.45
#